data_AF-A0A1V5PY51-F1
#
_entry.id   AF-A0A1V5PY51-F1
#
_cell.length_a   1.000
_cell.length_b   1.000
_cell.length_c   1.000
_cell.angle_alpha   90.00
_cell.angle_beta   90.00
_cell.angle_gamma   90.00
#
_symmetry.space_group_name_H-M   'P 1'
#
loop_
_entity.id
_entity.type
_entity.pdbx_description
1 polymer ?
#
loop_
_entity_poly.entity_id
_entity_poly.type
_entity_poly.pdbx_seq_one_letter_code
_entity_poly.pdbx_strand_id
1 'polypeptide(L)'
;MDRGVLVDERMQTSAPDIYAAGDVARFEGICWAIVPTAQAQARIAVANILGQDARYENLAPVTALKVVGIEVNSMGVINPPDASCEAFQYTTADASVYRKIVLRYEGHSSVIAGAITINDKLLAKKLGALIEQRAPMTPAEAQGLVEGK
;
A
#
# COMPACT_ATOMS: atom_id res chain seq x y z
N MET A 1 25.14 8.62 3.37
CA MET A 1 24.58 9.17 4.62
C MET A 1 23.25 8.49 4.85
N ASP A 2 23.20 7.61 5.83
CA ASP A 2 22.02 6.79 6.10
C ASP A 2 21.01 7.63 6.89
N ARG A 3 19.94 8.10 6.23
CA ARG A 3 18.91 8.94 6.87
C ARG A 3 17.98 8.08 7.73
N GLY A 4 17.74 8.49 8.96
CA GLY A 4 16.86 7.79 9.93
C GLY A 4 17.60 6.95 10.98
N VAL A 5 16.86 6.59 12.03
CA VAL A 5 17.29 5.76 13.16
C VAL A 5 16.95 4.30 12.84
N LEU A 6 17.96 3.43 12.79
CA LEU A 6 17.75 2.00 12.59
C LEU A 6 16.97 1.42 13.78
N VAL A 7 15.92 0.68 13.48
CA VAL A 7 15.13 -0.06 14.47
C VAL A 7 14.96 -1.52 14.08
N ASP A 8 14.82 -2.37 15.09
CA ASP A 8 14.41 -3.77 14.94
C ASP A 8 12.88 -3.90 14.80
N GLU A 9 12.36 -5.12 14.74
CA GLU A 9 10.92 -5.38 14.61
C GLU A 9 10.11 -4.98 15.85
N ARG A 10 10.77 -4.72 16.98
CA ARG A 10 10.15 -4.25 18.22
C ARG A 10 10.18 -2.72 18.32
N MET A 11 10.66 -2.06 17.27
CA MET A 11 10.90 -0.61 17.18
C MET A 11 11.98 -0.10 18.14
N GLN A 12 12.85 -1.00 18.64
CA GLN A 12 13.98 -0.65 19.50
C GLN A 12 15.16 -0.15 18.66
N THR A 13 15.84 0.88 19.17
CA THR A 13 17.08 1.38 18.59
C THR A 13 18.28 0.59 19.12
N SER A 14 19.49 0.92 18.66
CA SER A 14 20.72 0.38 19.23
C SER A 14 20.99 0.82 20.67
N ALA A 15 20.32 1.87 21.15
CA ALA A 15 20.44 2.33 22.53
C ALA A 15 19.38 1.63 23.41
N PRO A 16 19.76 1.07 24.58
CA PRO A 16 18.83 0.42 25.49
C PRO A 16 17.69 1.35 25.88
N ASP A 17 16.48 0.79 25.98
CA ASP A 17 15.25 1.49 26.40
C ASP A 17 14.86 2.70 25.52
N ILE A 18 15.50 2.88 24.36
CA ILE A 18 15.17 3.92 23.39
C ILE A 18 14.50 3.27 22.17
N TYR A 19 13.35 3.84 21.80
CA TYR A 19 12.53 3.41 20.68
C TYR A 19 12.41 4.53 19.65
N ALA A 20 12.19 4.17 18.38
CA ALA A 20 11.88 5.13 17.32
C ALA A 20 10.71 4.64 16.45
N ALA A 21 9.84 5.55 16.04
CA ALA A 21 8.69 5.28 15.19
C ALA A 21 8.40 6.48 14.27
N GLY A 22 7.69 6.25 13.18
CA GLY A 22 7.33 7.28 12.20
C GLY A 22 8.46 7.59 11.23
N ASP A 23 8.46 8.81 10.69
CA ASP A 23 9.32 9.23 9.58
C ASP A 23 10.83 9.06 9.86
N VAL A 24 11.22 9.09 11.14
CA VAL A 24 12.61 8.91 11.56
C VAL A 24 13.01 7.43 11.63
N ALA A 25 12.07 6.50 11.76
CA ALA A 25 12.36 5.09 11.98
C ALA A 25 12.67 4.36 10.67
N ARG A 26 13.85 3.75 10.63
CA ARG A 26 14.33 2.94 9.52
C ARG A 26 14.26 1.47 9.89
N PHE A 27 13.25 0.77 9.41
CA PHE A 27 13.08 -0.68 9.58
C PHE A 27 13.47 -1.39 8.29
N GLU A 28 14.31 -2.43 8.38
CA GLU A 28 14.85 -3.16 7.20
C GLU A 28 15.45 -2.22 6.11
N GLY A 29 16.07 -1.12 6.54
CA GLY A 29 16.68 -0.14 5.64
C GLY A 29 15.72 0.88 5.00
N ILE A 30 14.41 0.83 5.30
CA ILE A 30 13.39 1.68 4.69
C ILE A 30 12.82 2.67 5.72
N CYS A 31 12.76 3.96 5.35
CA CYS A 31 11.94 4.97 6.04
C CYS A 31 10.67 5.22 5.20
N TRP A 32 9.52 4.74 5.68
CA TRP A 32 8.28 4.81 4.90
C TRP A 32 7.66 6.21 4.83
N ALA A 33 7.82 7.02 5.88
CA ALA A 33 7.32 8.39 5.98
C ALA A 33 5.84 8.58 5.55
N ILE A 34 4.99 7.63 5.95
CA ILE A 34 3.52 7.68 5.73
C ILE A 34 2.76 7.44 7.03
N VAL A 35 1.60 8.08 7.15
CA VAL A 35 0.76 8.05 8.36
C VAL A 35 0.39 6.63 8.81
N PRO A 36 -0.06 5.70 7.93
CA PRO A 36 -0.42 4.34 8.37
C PRO A 36 0.75 3.59 9.00
N THR A 37 1.94 3.71 8.42
CA THR A 37 3.17 3.12 8.96
C THR A 37 3.56 3.76 10.28
N ALA A 38 3.56 5.09 10.37
CA ALA A 38 3.87 5.79 11.62
C ALA A 38 2.96 5.35 12.77
N GLN A 39 1.66 5.21 12.50
CA GLN A 39 0.69 4.72 13.49
C GLN A 39 0.95 3.26 13.89
N ALA A 40 1.29 2.39 12.96
CA ALA A 40 1.59 0.99 13.23
C ALA A 40 2.89 0.84 14.05
N GLN A 41 3.95 1.52 13.64
CA GLN A 41 5.23 1.56 14.38
C GLN A 41 5.03 2.10 15.80
N ALA A 42 4.27 3.18 15.98
CA ALA A 42 3.99 3.75 17.31
C ALA A 42 3.28 2.75 18.24
N ARG A 43 2.31 1.97 17.72
CA ARG A 43 1.62 0.93 18.50
C ARG A 43 2.60 -0.16 18.97
N ILE A 44 3.50 -0.60 18.10
CA ILE A 44 4.50 -1.62 18.44
C ILE A 44 5.52 -1.09 19.45
N ALA A 45 6.00 0.14 19.27
CA ALA A 45 6.92 0.77 20.22
C ALA A 45 6.29 0.86 21.62
N VAL A 46 5.06 1.37 21.73
CA VAL A 46 4.34 1.47 23.03
C VAL A 46 4.10 0.09 23.65
N ALA A 47 3.67 -0.90 22.87
CA ALA A 47 3.46 -2.25 23.38
C ALA A 47 4.75 -2.83 23.98
N ASN A 48 5.90 -2.61 23.34
CA ASN A 48 7.18 -3.09 23.86
C ASN A 48 7.70 -2.28 25.05
N ILE A 49 7.47 -0.96 25.10
CA ILE A 49 7.71 -0.14 26.30
C ILE A 49 6.92 -0.69 27.50
N LEU A 50 5.71 -1.22 27.25
CA LEU A 50 4.86 -1.85 28.27
C LEU A 50 5.16 -3.34 28.50
N GLY A 51 6.19 -3.91 27.87
CA GLY A 51 6.60 -5.31 28.07
C GLY A 51 5.75 -6.37 27.35
N GLN A 52 5.00 -5.98 26.31
CA GLN A 52 4.04 -6.86 25.62
C GLN A 52 4.61 -7.67 24.44
N ASP A 53 5.93 -7.63 24.21
CA ASP A 53 6.66 -8.39 23.16
C ASP A 53 5.99 -8.38 21.76
N ALA A 54 5.59 -7.20 21.31
CA ALA A 54 4.92 -7.03 20.01
C ALA A 54 5.94 -6.89 18.87
N ARG A 55 5.58 -7.37 17.67
CA ARG A 55 6.44 -7.28 16.48
C ARG A 55 5.74 -6.52 15.35
N TYR A 56 6.47 -5.63 14.70
CA TYR A 56 6.03 -4.92 13.52
C TYR A 56 6.23 -5.81 12.30
N GLU A 57 5.14 -6.05 11.57
CA GLU A 57 5.18 -6.66 10.24
C GLU A 57 5.05 -5.56 9.20
N ASN A 58 5.85 -5.66 8.14
CA ASN A 58 5.91 -4.64 7.10
C ASN A 58 4.54 -4.52 6.42
N LEU A 59 3.78 -3.45 6.73
CA LEU A 59 2.50 -3.18 6.10
C LEU A 59 2.74 -2.87 4.63
N ALA A 60 2.09 -3.61 3.73
CA ALA A 60 2.10 -3.26 2.30
C ALA A 60 1.62 -1.81 2.14
N PRO A 61 2.41 -0.91 1.53
CA PRO A 61 2.11 0.51 1.54
C PRO A 61 0.87 0.82 0.70
N VAL A 62 -0.15 1.37 1.34
CA VAL A 62 -1.22 2.12 0.67
C VAL A 62 -0.81 3.59 0.68
N THR A 63 -0.54 4.14 -0.49
CA THR A 63 -0.24 5.58 -0.61
C THR A 63 -1.47 6.27 -1.16
N ALA A 64 -2.07 7.14 -0.33
CA ALA A 64 -3.12 8.05 -0.74
C ALA A 64 -2.52 9.46 -0.73
N LEU A 65 -2.41 10.09 -1.90
CA LEU A 65 -1.92 11.45 -2.06
C LEU A 65 -3.14 12.36 -2.32
N LYS A 66 -3.38 13.30 -1.41
CA LYS A 66 -4.34 14.39 -1.60
C LYS A 66 -3.57 15.67 -1.89
N VAL A 67 -3.58 16.12 -3.13
CA VAL A 67 -3.05 17.43 -3.55
C VAL A 67 -4.22 18.20 -4.13
N VAL A 68 -4.49 19.39 -3.57
CA VAL A 68 -5.49 20.41 -3.98
C VAL A 68 -6.57 19.89 -4.95
N GLY A 69 -7.66 19.33 -4.41
CA GLY A 69 -8.85 18.95 -5.17
C GLY A 69 -8.77 17.61 -5.93
N ILE A 70 -7.60 16.96 -5.97
CA ILE A 70 -7.40 15.67 -6.63
C ILE A 70 -7.08 14.60 -5.57
N GLU A 71 -7.89 13.54 -5.53
CA GLU A 71 -7.69 12.38 -4.66
C GLU A 71 -7.05 11.25 -5.46
N VAL A 72 -5.77 10.95 -5.23
CA VAL A 72 -5.05 9.86 -5.87
C VAL A 72 -4.84 8.74 -4.86
N ASN A 73 -5.28 7.53 -5.17
CA ASN A 73 -5.03 6.33 -4.38
C ASN A 73 -4.23 5.32 -5.20
N SER A 74 -3.17 4.78 -4.61
CA SER A 74 -2.32 3.76 -5.20
C SER A 74 -2.09 2.63 -4.20
N MET A 75 -2.38 1.40 -4.61
CA MET A 75 -2.42 0.21 -3.74
C MET A 75 -1.83 -1.00 -4.46
N GLY A 76 -1.02 -1.79 -3.75
CA GLY A 76 -0.46 -3.03 -4.26
C GLY A 76 0.51 -2.84 -5.44
N VAL A 77 0.56 -3.82 -6.34
CA VAL A 77 1.44 -3.85 -7.52
C VAL A 77 0.87 -2.97 -8.63
N ILE A 78 1.38 -1.75 -8.75
CA ILE A 78 0.93 -0.81 -9.79
C ILE A 78 1.76 -0.86 -11.08
N ASN A 79 2.99 -1.33 -10.99
CA ASN A 79 3.88 -1.55 -12.13
C ASN A 79 4.07 -3.06 -12.26
N PRO A 80 3.50 -3.69 -13.31
CA PRO A 80 3.72 -5.11 -13.60
C PRO A 80 5.22 -5.42 -13.60
N PRO A 81 5.71 -6.29 -12.71
CA PRO A 81 7.15 -6.58 -12.60
C PRO A 81 7.65 -7.50 -13.73
N ASP A 82 6.75 -8.27 -14.34
CA ASP A 82 7.02 -9.25 -15.38
C ASP A 82 5.72 -9.62 -16.12
N ALA A 83 5.80 -10.58 -17.04
CA ALA A 83 4.69 -11.03 -17.88
C ALA A 83 3.59 -11.81 -17.14
N SER A 84 3.76 -12.13 -15.84
CA SER A 84 2.70 -12.72 -15.02
C SER A 84 1.62 -11.72 -14.63
N CYS A 85 1.77 -10.44 -14.98
CA CYS A 85 0.84 -9.38 -14.62
C CYS A 85 0.29 -8.67 -15.87
N GLU A 86 -0.98 -8.31 -15.82
CA GLU A 86 -1.67 -7.55 -16.86
C GLU A 86 -2.35 -6.32 -16.26
N ALA A 87 -2.31 -5.20 -16.97
CA ALA A 87 -2.86 -3.94 -16.51
C ALA A 87 -4.02 -3.49 -17.40
N PHE A 88 -5.14 -3.18 -16.76
CA PHE A 88 -6.33 -2.59 -17.36
C PHE A 88 -6.41 -1.14 -16.91
N GLN A 89 -6.65 -0.21 -17.83
CA GLN A 89 -6.68 1.19 -17.49
C GLN A 89 -7.73 1.97 -18.29
N TYR A 90 -8.28 2.99 -17.65
CA TYR A 90 -9.24 3.90 -18.24
C TYR A 90 -8.93 5.33 -17.77
N THR A 91 -9.01 6.26 -18.70
CA THR A 91 -8.85 7.69 -18.44
C THR A 91 -9.97 8.42 -19.16
N THR A 92 -10.63 9.37 -18.49
CA THR A 92 -11.56 10.28 -19.16
C THR A 92 -10.82 11.23 -20.09
N ALA A 93 -11.51 11.77 -21.09
CA ALA A 93 -10.90 12.68 -22.08
C ALA A 93 -10.31 13.96 -21.44
N ASP A 94 -10.90 14.42 -20.34
CA ASP A 94 -10.45 15.58 -19.57
C ASP A 94 -9.37 15.23 -18.51
N ALA A 95 -8.94 13.96 -18.44
CA ALA A 95 -8.00 13.42 -17.46
C ALA A 95 -8.41 13.61 -15.98
N SER A 96 -9.69 13.92 -15.72
CA SER A 96 -10.21 14.12 -14.36
C SER A 96 -10.35 12.80 -13.59
N VAL A 97 -10.53 11.69 -14.30
CA VAL A 97 -10.59 10.32 -13.76
C VAL A 97 -9.52 9.48 -14.43
N TYR A 98 -8.77 8.77 -13.60
CA TYR A 98 -7.86 7.71 -14.01
C TYR A 98 -8.10 6.49 -13.13
N ARG A 99 -8.25 5.33 -13.76
CA ARG A 99 -8.42 4.05 -13.08
C ARG A 99 -7.45 3.06 -13.70
N LYS A 100 -6.72 2.34 -12.86
CA LYS A 100 -5.86 1.23 -13.25
C LYS A 100 -6.13 0.07 -12.32
N ILE A 101 -6.26 -1.13 -12.88
CA ILE A 101 -6.27 -2.40 -12.14
C ILE A 101 -5.17 -3.27 -12.71
N VAL A 102 -4.39 -3.89 -11.84
CA VAL A 102 -3.36 -4.86 -12.22
C VAL A 102 -3.79 -6.22 -11.71
N LEU A 103 -3.87 -7.19 -12.61
CA LEU A 103 -4.08 -8.59 -12.29
C LEU A 103 -2.74 -9.32 -12.26
N ARG A 104 -2.61 -10.31 -11.37
CA ARG A 104 -1.54 -11.31 -11.39
C ARG A 104 -2.13 -12.66 -11.75
N TYR A 105 -1.53 -13.31 -12.73
CA TYR A 105 -1.89 -14.65 -13.17
C TYR A 105 -1.18 -15.72 -12.34
N GLU A 106 -1.96 -16.68 -11.89
CA GLU A 106 -1.53 -17.88 -11.19
C GLU A 106 -2.05 -19.09 -11.98
N GLY A 107 -1.28 -19.50 -12.99
CA GLY A 107 -1.71 -20.50 -13.97
C GLY A 107 -2.81 -19.95 -14.89
N HIS A 108 -3.99 -20.58 -14.86
CA HIS A 108 -5.16 -20.17 -15.66
C HIS A 108 -6.11 -19.21 -14.91
N SER A 109 -5.79 -18.89 -13.66
CA SER A 109 -6.58 -17.99 -12.80
C SER A 109 -5.85 -16.67 -12.60
N SER A 110 -6.57 -15.64 -12.20
CA SER A 110 -5.97 -14.35 -11.85
C SER A 110 -6.59 -13.77 -10.58
N VAL A 111 -5.77 -13.02 -9.86
CA VAL A 111 -6.14 -12.27 -8.66
C VAL A 111 -5.79 -10.80 -8.84
N ILE A 112 -6.52 -9.92 -8.17
CA ILE A 112 -6.16 -8.50 -8.16
C ILE A 112 -4.86 -8.29 -7.37
N ALA A 113 -3.88 -7.68 -8.01
CA ALA A 113 -2.54 -7.45 -7.45
C ALA A 113 -2.31 -5.99 -7.07
N GLY A 114 -2.98 -5.04 -7.74
CA GLY A 114 -2.85 -3.62 -7.44
C GLY A 114 -3.84 -2.75 -8.20
N ALA A 115 -3.92 -1.48 -7.81
CA ALA A 115 -4.80 -0.51 -8.43
C ALA A 115 -4.31 0.94 -8.25
N ILE A 116 -4.69 1.80 -9.20
CA ILE A 116 -4.61 3.26 -9.08
C ILE A 116 -6.01 3.83 -9.33
N THR A 117 -6.45 4.79 -8.53
CA THR A 117 -7.68 5.56 -8.79
C THR A 117 -7.43 7.04 -8.57
N ILE A 118 -7.98 7.88 -9.44
CA ILE A 118 -8.02 9.34 -9.30
C ILE A 118 -9.48 9.76 -9.24
N ASN A 119 -9.83 10.53 -8.19
CA ASN A 119 -11.16 11.09 -7.94
C ASN A 119 -12.29 10.07 -7.80
N ASP A 120 -11.98 8.82 -7.42
CA ASP A 120 -12.97 7.75 -7.22
C ASP A 120 -12.76 7.02 -5.89
N LYS A 121 -13.16 7.68 -4.80
CA LYS A 121 -12.93 7.20 -3.42
C LYS A 121 -13.65 5.89 -3.10
N LEU A 122 -14.85 5.70 -3.66
CA LEU A 122 -15.63 4.49 -3.42
C LEU A 122 -14.97 3.29 -4.10
N LEU A 123 -14.52 3.46 -5.35
CA LEU A 123 -13.76 2.44 -6.05
C LEU A 123 -12.42 2.16 -5.35
N ALA A 124 -11.71 3.20 -4.88
CA ALA A 124 -10.46 3.03 -4.14
C ALA A 124 -10.65 2.12 -2.92
N LYS A 125 -11.67 2.39 -2.09
CA LYS A 125 -11.98 1.57 -0.91
C LYS A 125 -12.32 0.12 -1.28
N LYS A 126 -13.11 -0.07 -2.34
CA LYS A 126 -13.49 -1.42 -2.82
C LYS A 126 -12.26 -2.19 -3.30
N LEU A 127 -11.42 -1.57 -4.14
CA LEU A 127 -10.22 -2.22 -4.70
C LEU A 127 -9.20 -2.52 -3.61
N GLY A 128 -9.00 -1.63 -2.63
CA GLY A 128 -8.14 -1.88 -1.48
C GLY A 128 -8.52 -3.16 -0.73
N ALA A 129 -9.81 -3.33 -0.42
CA ALA A 129 -10.30 -4.55 0.25
C ALA A 129 -10.09 -5.82 -0.59
N LEU A 130 -10.29 -5.75 -1.92
CA LEU A 130 -10.07 -6.88 -2.81
C LEU A 130 -8.58 -7.26 -2.92
N ILE A 131 -7.69 -6.26 -2.92
CA ILE A 131 -6.23 -6.46 -2.92
C ILE A 131 -5.78 -7.12 -1.61
N GLU A 132 -6.27 -6.65 -0.47
CA GLU A 132 -5.97 -7.24 0.85
C GLU A 132 -6.41 -8.72 0.93
N GLN A 133 -7.54 -9.06 0.31
CA GLN A 133 -8.08 -10.42 0.28
C GLN A 133 -7.48 -11.30 -0.81
N ARG A 134 -6.61 -10.77 -1.68
CA ARG A 134 -6.16 -11.43 -2.93
C ARG A 134 -7.32 -12.02 -3.72
N ALA A 135 -8.38 -11.24 -3.87
CA ALA A 135 -9.62 -11.72 -4.48
C ALA A 135 -9.39 -12.15 -5.94
N PRO A 136 -9.97 -13.29 -6.36
CA PRO A 136 -10.05 -13.65 -7.78
C PRO A 136 -10.72 -12.53 -8.57
N MET A 137 -10.15 -12.20 -9.73
CA MET A 137 -10.72 -11.21 -10.64
C MET A 137 -10.33 -11.53 -12.07
N THR A 138 -11.32 -11.63 -12.94
CA THR A 138 -11.12 -11.90 -14.37
C THR A 138 -10.76 -10.63 -15.15
N PRO A 139 -10.14 -10.76 -16.34
CA PRO A 139 -9.91 -9.62 -17.24
C PRO A 139 -11.18 -8.82 -17.59
N ALA A 140 -12.32 -9.51 -17.78
CA ALA A 140 -13.58 -8.86 -18.09
C ALA A 140 -14.12 -8.01 -16.92
N GLU A 141 -14.01 -8.53 -15.69
CA GLU A 141 -14.37 -7.77 -14.48
C GLU A 141 -13.45 -6.58 -14.26
N ALA A 142 -12.14 -6.76 -14.46
CA ALA A 142 -11.17 -5.67 -14.37
C ALA A 142 -11.46 -4.57 -15.40
N GLN A 143 -11.73 -4.94 -16.65
CA GLN A 143 -12.10 -4.01 -17.72
C GLN A 143 -13.40 -3.25 -17.40
N GLY A 144 -14.44 -3.96 -16.94
CA GLY A 144 -15.71 -3.34 -16.55
C GLY A 144 -15.53 -2.31 -15.43
N LEU A 145 -14.76 -2.66 -14.39
CA LEU A 145 -14.50 -1.77 -13.27
C LEU A 145 -13.72 -0.51 -13.66
N VAL A 146 -12.70 -0.61 -14.54
CA VAL A 146 -11.98 0.58 -14.98
C VAL A 146 -12.87 1.48 -15.85
N GLU A 147 -13.71 0.92 -16.70
CA GLU A 147 -14.66 1.68 -17.53
C GLU A 147 -15.85 2.25 -16.75
N GLY A 148 -16.08 1.80 -15.50
CA GLY A 148 -17.22 2.21 -14.68
C GLY A 148 -18.54 1.54 -15.07
N LYS A 149 -18.47 0.32 -15.59
CA LYS A 149 -19.61 -0.53 -15.96
C LYS A 149 -19.91 -1.58 -14.88
#